data_AF-A0A920VQU8-F1
#
_entry.id   AF-A0A920VQU8-F1
#
_cell.length_a   1.000
_cell.length_b   1.000
_cell.length_c   1.000
_cell.angle_alpha   90.00
_cell.angle_beta   90.00
_cell.angle_gamma   90.00
#
_symmetry.space_group_name_H-M   'P 1'
#
loop_
_entity.id
_entity.type
_entity.pdbx_description
1 polymer ?
#
loop_
_entity_poly.entity_id
_entity_poly.type
_entity_poly.pdbx_seq_one_letter_code
_entity_poly.pdbx_strand_id
1 'polypeptide(L)'
;MGDRAVEDDLAELGRLVELPEANIIKLPNISASTPQMKACIAELQALGYSIPDYPDDPGTDAERDAKARYGKGMGSAVNPVLPQGIQIGVPPRR
;
A
#
# COMPACT_ATOMS: atom_id res chain seq x y z
N MET A 1 15.91 -0.29 7.85
CA MET A 1 15.42 0.87 7.06
C MET A 1 16.00 2.21 7.53
N GLY A 2 16.45 2.36 8.78
CA GLY A 2 17.22 3.56 9.21
C GLY A 2 16.51 4.87 8.86
N ASP A 3 17.25 5.86 8.39
CA ASP A 3 16.73 7.17 7.95
C ASP A 3 15.79 7.12 6.73
N ARG A 4 15.58 5.93 6.14
CA ARG A 4 14.69 5.70 4.99
C ARG A 4 13.40 4.96 5.38
N ALA A 5 13.15 4.79 6.68
CA ALA A 5 11.85 4.31 7.14
C ALA A 5 10.78 5.36 6.85
N VAL A 6 9.62 4.89 6.40
CA VAL A 6 8.42 5.71 6.19
C VAL A 6 7.32 5.22 7.11
N GLU A 7 6.40 6.11 7.47
CA GLU A 7 5.24 5.77 8.29
C GLU A 7 4.24 4.90 7.49
N ASP A 8 3.46 4.09 8.21
CA ASP A 8 2.40 3.29 7.60
C ASP A 8 1.11 4.12 7.50
N ASP A 9 1.10 5.03 6.53
CA ASP A 9 -0.02 5.94 6.28
C ASP A 9 -1.33 5.19 6.00
N LEU A 10 -1.26 3.99 5.38
CA LEU A 10 -2.46 3.21 5.10
C LEU A 10 -3.09 2.68 6.39
N ALA A 11 -2.28 2.20 7.33
CA ALA A 11 -2.77 1.80 8.64
C ALA A 11 -3.29 3.00 9.45
N GLU A 12 -2.67 4.17 9.33
CA GLU A 12 -3.18 5.40 9.95
C GLU A 12 -4.52 5.83 9.36
N LEU A 13 -4.61 5.93 8.04
CA LEU A 13 -5.85 6.27 7.35
C LEU A 13 -6.97 5.26 7.68
N GLY A 14 -6.63 3.98 7.83
CA GLY A 14 -7.55 2.94 8.29
C GLY A 14 -8.11 3.18 9.69
N ARG A 15 -7.33 3.79 10.61
CA ARG A 15 -7.85 4.24 11.92
C ARG A 15 -8.66 5.52 11.79
N LEU A 16 -8.22 6.45 10.96
CA LEU A 16 -8.91 7.72 10.76
C LEU A 16 -10.31 7.53 10.19
N VAL A 17 -10.53 6.63 9.23
CA VAL A 17 -11.87 6.40 8.65
C VAL A 17 -12.92 5.92 9.66
N GLU A 18 -12.51 5.43 10.83
CA GLU A 18 -13.42 5.04 11.91
C GLU A 18 -13.92 6.25 12.73
N LEU A 19 -13.27 7.41 12.59
CA LEU A 19 -13.61 8.64 13.31
C LEU A 19 -14.73 9.41 12.58
N PRO A 20 -15.76 9.90 13.29
CA PRO A 20 -16.86 10.64 12.68
C PRO A 20 -16.42 11.97 12.03
N GLU A 21 -15.32 12.56 12.48
CA GLU A 21 -14.75 13.80 11.96
C GLU A 21 -13.82 13.60 10.74
N ALA A 22 -13.50 12.35 10.39
CA ALA A 22 -12.56 12.11 9.30
C ALA A 22 -13.14 12.55 7.96
N ASN A 23 -12.36 13.38 7.26
CA ASN A 23 -12.68 13.89 5.94
C ASN A 23 -11.54 13.54 4.98
N ILE A 24 -11.69 12.43 4.28
CA ILE A 24 -10.65 11.86 3.40
C ILE A 24 -11.12 11.94 1.96
N ILE A 25 -10.36 12.65 1.12
CA ILE A 25 -10.57 12.70 -0.32
C ILE A 25 -9.67 11.64 -0.97
N LYS A 26 -10.28 10.56 -1.44
CA LYS A 26 -9.55 9.43 -2.04
C LYS A 26 -9.40 9.60 -3.55
N LEU A 27 -8.17 9.77 -4.03
CA LEU A 27 -7.85 9.75 -5.46
C LEU A 27 -7.63 8.30 -5.96
N PRO A 28 -7.76 8.02 -7.27
CA PRO A 28 -7.42 6.71 -7.83
C PRO A 28 -5.98 6.30 -7.49
N ASN A 29 -5.76 5.00 -7.21
CA ASN A 29 -4.44 4.42 -6.94
C ASN A 29 -4.23 3.11 -7.72
N ILE A 30 -2.97 2.69 -7.83
CA ILE A 30 -2.60 1.43 -8.47
C ILE A 30 -3.05 0.26 -7.60
N SER A 31 -3.69 -0.73 -8.22
CA SER A 31 -3.82 -2.09 -7.66
C SER A 31 -2.75 -2.96 -8.31
N ALA A 32 -1.65 -3.19 -7.60
CA ALA A 32 -0.41 -3.67 -8.21
C ALA A 32 -0.51 -5.12 -8.68
N SER A 33 -0.20 -5.35 -9.95
CA SER A 33 0.11 -6.68 -10.50
C SER A 33 1.53 -7.12 -10.17
N THR A 34 1.85 -8.40 -10.33
CA THR A 34 3.21 -8.94 -10.09
C THR A 34 4.30 -8.20 -10.88
N PRO A 35 4.15 -7.92 -12.20
CA PRO A 35 5.17 -7.18 -12.94
C PRO A 35 5.40 -5.76 -12.41
N GLN A 36 4.33 -5.07 -12.00
CA GLN A 36 4.42 -3.72 -11.43
C GLN A 36 5.12 -3.74 -10.05
N MET A 37 4.84 -4.74 -9.22
CA MET A 37 5.51 -4.91 -7.93
C MET A 37 7.02 -5.10 -8.12
N LYS A 38 7.42 -6.00 -9.04
CA LYS A 38 8.85 -6.22 -9.34
C LYS A 38 9.54 -4.97 -9.88
N ALA A 39 8.88 -4.22 -10.76
CA ALA A 39 9.42 -2.97 -11.28
C ALA A 39 9.65 -1.93 -10.18
N CYS A 40 8.67 -1.76 -9.27
CA CYS A 40 8.78 -0.86 -8.13
C CYS A 40 9.92 -1.28 -7.18
N ILE A 41 10.04 -2.57 -6.88
CA ILE A 41 11.13 -3.10 -6.04
C ILE A 41 12.50 -2.79 -6.68
N ALA A 42 12.66 -3.04 -7.98
CA ALA A 42 13.89 -2.77 -8.70
C ALA A 42 14.25 -1.27 -8.70
N GLU A 43 13.25 -0.39 -8.88
CA GLU A 43 13.43 1.07 -8.81
C GLU A 43 13.90 1.51 -7.42
N LEU A 44 13.24 1.03 -6.36
CA LEU A 44 13.62 1.34 -4.98
C LEU A 44 15.02 0.80 -4.65
N GLN A 45 15.36 -0.41 -5.08
CA GLN A 45 16.71 -0.95 -4.91
C GLN A 45 17.77 -0.09 -5.63
N ALA A 46 17.48 0.38 -6.86
CA ALA A 46 18.36 1.28 -7.59
C ALA A 46 18.55 2.65 -6.89
N LEU A 47 17.52 3.11 -6.16
CA LEU A 47 17.60 4.28 -5.28
C LEU A 47 18.33 4.00 -3.95
N GLY A 48 18.76 2.76 -3.71
CA GLY A 48 19.53 2.30 -2.55
C GLY A 48 18.69 1.79 -1.37
N TYR A 49 17.40 1.51 -1.58
CA TYR A 49 16.58 0.88 -0.55
C TYR A 49 16.94 -0.60 -0.44
N SER A 50 17.41 -1.02 0.74
CA SER A 50 17.73 -2.42 1.02
C SER A 50 16.45 -3.20 1.35
N ILE A 51 15.69 -3.54 0.31
CA ILE A 51 14.48 -4.37 0.37
C ILE A 51 14.68 -5.66 -0.44
N PRO A 52 14.13 -6.80 0.00
CA PRO A 52 14.31 -8.08 -0.67
C PRO A 52 13.58 -8.12 -2.01
N ASP A 53 14.01 -8.98 -2.93
CA ASP A 53 13.29 -9.25 -4.18
C ASP A 53 11.93 -9.91 -3.92
N TYR A 54 11.06 -9.86 -4.94
CA TYR A 54 9.83 -10.63 -4.96
C TYR A 54 10.06 -11.98 -5.66
N PRO A 55 10.07 -13.12 -4.93
CA PRO A 55 10.34 -14.42 -5.53
C PRO A 55 9.11 -14.99 -6.23
N ASP A 56 9.29 -15.48 -7.46
CA ASP A 56 8.24 -16.19 -8.18
C ASP A 56 7.93 -17.53 -7.52
N ASP A 57 8.98 -18.30 -7.23
CA ASP A 57 8.91 -19.62 -6.59
C ASP A 57 9.82 -19.66 -5.35
N PRO A 58 9.28 -19.42 -4.14
CA PRO A 58 10.08 -19.28 -2.93
C PRO A 58 10.55 -20.65 -2.39
N GLY A 59 11.86 -20.92 -2.46
CA GLY A 59 12.48 -22.14 -1.95
C GLY A 59 12.83 -22.07 -0.46
N THR A 60 13.11 -20.88 0.05
CA THR A 60 13.59 -20.64 1.43
C THR A 60 12.52 -19.98 2.31
N ASP A 61 12.68 -20.07 3.64
CA ASP A 61 11.81 -19.37 4.59
C ASP A 61 11.86 -17.85 4.41
N ALA A 62 13.04 -17.31 4.10
CA ALA A 62 13.23 -15.89 3.84
C ALA A 62 12.45 -15.43 2.59
N GLU A 63 12.47 -16.22 1.52
CA GLU A 63 11.71 -15.94 0.30
C GLU A 63 10.20 -16.08 0.54
N ARG A 64 9.77 -17.06 1.34
CA ARG A 64 8.36 -17.20 1.74
C ARG A 64 7.87 -16.00 2.55
N ASP A 65 8.67 -15.54 3.51
CA ASP A 65 8.38 -14.32 4.28
C ASP A 65 8.29 -13.08 3.37
N ALA A 66 9.28 -12.88 2.50
CA ALA A 66 9.29 -11.77 1.56
C ALA A 66 8.04 -11.78 0.66
N LYS A 67 7.69 -12.92 0.07
CA LYS A 67 6.49 -13.07 -0.77
C LYS A 67 5.20 -12.79 0.01
N ALA A 68 5.10 -13.28 1.24
CA ALA A 68 3.93 -13.05 2.09
C ALA A 68 3.79 -11.56 2.46
N ARG A 69 4.89 -10.87 2.76
CA ARG A 69 4.90 -9.43 3.07
C ARG A 69 4.50 -8.60 1.87
N TYR A 70 5.07 -8.84 0.69
CA TYR A 70 4.67 -8.15 -0.54
C TYR A 70 3.23 -8.44 -0.93
N GLY A 71 2.73 -9.65 -0.64
CA GLY A 71 1.34 -10.04 -0.87
C GLY A 71 0.32 -9.07 -0.25
N LYS A 72 0.65 -8.45 0.90
CA LYS A 72 -0.21 -7.46 1.55
C LYS A 72 -0.36 -6.15 0.76
N GLY A 73 0.65 -5.79 -0.04
CA GLY A 73 0.65 -4.58 -0.88
C GLY A 73 0.20 -4.83 -2.33
N MET A 74 -0.08 -6.08 -2.71
CA MET A 74 -0.52 -6.42 -4.06
C MET A 74 -2.05 -6.28 -4.22
N GLY A 75 -2.48 -6.15 -5.47
CA GLY A 75 -3.90 -6.04 -5.81
C GLY A 75 -4.54 -4.81 -5.17
N SER A 76 -5.84 -4.91 -4.84
CA SER A 76 -6.59 -3.81 -4.23
C SER A 76 -6.32 -3.74 -2.72
N ALA A 77 -5.09 -3.41 -2.31
CA ALA A 77 -4.72 -3.30 -0.89
C ALA A 77 -5.40 -2.10 -0.18
N VAL A 78 -5.61 -1.01 -0.91
CA VAL A 78 -6.08 0.27 -0.33
C VAL A 78 -7.61 0.34 -0.18
N ASN A 79 -8.38 -0.11 -1.18
CA ASN A 79 -9.85 0.06 -1.15
C ASN A 79 -10.56 -0.71 -0.02
N PRO A 80 -10.12 -1.91 0.42
CA PRO A 80 -10.69 -2.58 1.58
C PRO A 80 -10.50 -1.79 2.88
N VAL A 81 -9.43 -0.98 2.96
CA VAL A 81 -9.13 -0.12 4.11
C VAL A 81 -9.89 1.21 4.01
N LEU A 82 -9.95 1.77 2.80
CA LEU A 82 -10.61 3.05 2.50
C LEU A 82 -11.78 2.81 1.52
N PRO A 83 -12.94 2.35 2.01
CA PRO A 83 -14.06 2.02 1.14
C PRO A 83 -14.55 3.26 0.36
N GLN A 84 -14.81 3.07 -0.92
CA GLN A 84 -15.17 4.08 -1.94
C GLN A 84 -16.55 4.77 -1.71
N GLY A 85 -17.06 4.75 -0.48
CA GLY A 85 -18.41 5.23 -0.11
C GLY A 85 -18.44 6.38 0.91
N ILE A 86 -17.31 6.87 1.42
CA ILE A 86 -17.32 8.02 2.33
C ILE A 86 -17.47 9.32 1.51
N GLN A 87 -18.72 9.68 1.23
CA GLN A 87 -19.12 11.08 1.04
C GLN A 87 -19.75 11.57 2.35
N ILE A 88 -18.99 12.29 3.17
CA ILE A 88 -19.57 13.24 4.14
C ILE A 88 -19.12 14.64 3.73
N GLY A 89 -19.63 15.07 2.59
CA GLY A 89 -19.57 16.45 2.15
C GLY A 89 -20.94 16.77 1.58
N VAL A 90 -21.68 17.64 2.27
CA VAL A 90 -22.93 18.23 1.77
C VAL A 90 -22.70 18.63 0.31
N PRO A 91 -23.56 18.23 -0.64
CA PRO A 91 -23.35 18.54 -2.06
C PRO A 91 -23.14 20.06 -2.24
N PRO A 92 -22.26 20.48 -3.16
CA PRO A 92 -22.06 21.90 -3.43
C PRO A 92 -23.41 22.50 -3.79
N ARG A 93 -23.81 23.55 -3.06
CA ARG A 93 -25.01 24.32 -3.40
C ARG A 93 -24.77 24.91 -4.79
N ARG A 94 -25.72 24.64 -5.71
CA ARG A 94 -25.77 25.27 -7.03
C ARG A 94 -25.81 26.78 -6.92
#